data_AF-M0KIW9-F1
#
_entry.id   AF-M0KIW9-F1
#
_cell.length_a   1.000
_cell.length_b   1.000
_cell.length_c   1.000
_cell.angle_alpha   90.00
_cell.angle_beta   90.00
_cell.angle_gamma   90.00
#
_symmetry.space_group_name_H-M   'P 1'
#
loop_
_entity.id
_entity.type
_entity.pdbx_description
1 polymer ?
#
loop_
_entity_poly.entity_id
_entity_poly.type
_entity_poly.pdbx_seq_one_letter_code
_entity_poly.pdbx_strand_id
1 'polypeptide(L)'
;MDHDRIHAQEPSHHRDRWTVGTITEIAERDGHCVVTVENESGAPTELVVTMAIRDLFVSRLDIGDDESPVGERVWFRKRGGS
;
A
#
# COMPACT_ATOMS: atom_id res chain seq x y z
N MET A 1 -7.53 2.02 16.59
CA MET A 1 -8.13 2.18 15.25
C MET A 1 -7.26 1.36 14.33
N ASP A 2 -7.81 0.34 13.69
CA ASP A 2 -7.00 -0.58 12.91
C ASP A 2 -6.97 -0.12 11.46
N HIS A 3 -5.77 0.13 10.96
CA HIS A 3 -5.51 0.55 9.58
C HIS A 3 -5.35 -0.65 8.64
N ASP A 4 -5.47 -0.41 7.34
CA ASP A 4 -5.05 -1.38 6.33
C ASP A 4 -3.54 -1.62 6.42
N ARG A 5 -3.06 -2.69 5.78
CA ARG A 5 -1.62 -3.00 5.78
C ARG A 5 -1.08 -3.01 4.38
N ILE A 6 0.13 -2.45 4.24
CA ILE A 6 0.85 -2.32 2.98
C ILE A 6 2.34 -2.57 3.23
N HIS A 7 2.99 -3.26 2.29
CA HIS A 7 4.41 -3.56 2.31
C HIS A 7 5.01 -3.28 0.92
N ALA A 8 6.19 -2.65 0.90
CA ALA A 8 7.01 -2.44 -0.29
C ALA A 8 7.67 -3.73 -0.83
N GLN A 9 7.77 -4.76 0.02
CA GLN A 9 8.40 -6.03 -0.30
C GLN A 9 7.52 -7.18 0.16
N GLU A 10 7.73 -8.35 -0.46
CA GLU A 10 6.95 -9.53 -0.13
C GLU A 10 7.08 -9.90 1.36
N PRO A 11 5.95 -10.02 2.09
CA PRO A 11 5.97 -10.45 3.48
C PRO A 11 6.53 -11.88 3.63
N SER A 12 7.41 -12.09 4.60
CA SER A 12 7.98 -13.42 4.87
C SER A 12 7.01 -14.40 5.55
N HIS A 13 5.94 -13.90 6.17
CA HIS A 13 4.95 -14.70 6.91
C HIS A 13 3.54 -14.46 6.37
N HIS A 14 2.72 -15.53 6.38
CA HIS A 14 1.32 -15.52 5.93
C HIS A 14 1.12 -14.96 4.51
N ARG A 15 1.99 -15.35 3.57
CA ARG A 15 2.02 -14.86 2.17
C ARG A 15 0.66 -14.99 1.46
N ASP A 16 -0.06 -16.07 1.76
CA ASP A 16 -1.41 -16.38 1.30
C ASP A 16 -2.48 -15.37 1.70
N ARG A 17 -2.20 -14.49 2.67
CA ARG A 17 -3.13 -13.45 3.17
C ARG A 17 -2.90 -12.07 2.59
N TRP A 18 -2.04 -11.95 1.58
CA TRP A 18 -1.71 -10.67 0.95
C TRP A 18 -2.09 -10.69 -0.52
N THR A 19 -2.57 -9.56 -0.99
CA THR A 19 -2.81 -9.29 -2.41
C THR A 19 -1.67 -8.44 -2.94
N VAL A 20 -1.26 -8.71 -4.18
CA VAL A 20 -0.28 -7.89 -4.90
C VAL A 20 -1.03 -6.85 -5.73
N GLY A 21 -0.53 -5.63 -5.75
CA GLY A 21 -1.04 -4.58 -6.62
C GLY A 21 0.00 -3.52 -6.93
N THR A 22 -0.33 -2.65 -7.87
CA THR A 22 0.48 -1.50 -8.28
C THR A 22 -0.15 -0.22 -7.76
N ILE A 23 0.64 0.66 -7.17
CA ILE A 23 0.16 1.97 -6.71
C ILE A 23 -0.22 2.81 -7.92
N THR A 24 -1.44 3.33 -7.93
CA THR A 24 -1.92 4.25 -8.97
C THR A 24 -2.13 5.66 -8.46
N GLU A 25 -2.36 5.83 -7.16
CA GLU A 25 -2.52 7.14 -6.53
C GLU A 25 -2.12 7.10 -5.06
N ILE A 26 -1.59 8.23 -4.56
CA ILE A 26 -1.43 8.50 -3.14
C ILE A 26 -2.03 9.87 -2.82
N ALA A 27 -2.89 9.90 -1.81
CA ALA A 27 -3.52 11.12 -1.31
C ALA A 27 -3.47 11.20 0.21
N GLU A 28 -3.58 12.41 0.75
CA GLU A 28 -3.77 12.63 2.19
C GLU A 28 -5.23 13.01 2.47
N ARG A 29 -5.87 12.33 3.43
CA ARG A 29 -7.25 12.58 3.85
C ARG A 29 -7.38 12.42 5.35
N ASP A 30 -7.89 13.45 6.03
CA ASP A 30 -8.14 13.44 7.48
C ASP A 30 -6.93 12.98 8.33
N GLY A 31 -5.72 13.41 7.97
CA GLY A 31 -4.48 13.02 8.65
C GLY A 31 -4.01 11.59 8.40
N HIS A 32 -4.61 10.90 7.43
CA HIS A 32 -4.23 9.57 6.96
C HIS A 32 -3.74 9.62 5.52
N CYS A 33 -2.94 8.63 5.14
CA CYS A 33 -2.58 8.40 3.76
C CYS A 33 -3.56 7.38 3.16
N VAL A 34 -4.14 7.74 2.02
CA VAL A 34 -4.92 6.85 1.17
C VAL A 34 -4.04 6.44 0.01
N VAL A 35 -3.82 5.14 -0.15
CA VAL A 35 -3.07 4.56 -1.27
C VAL A 35 -4.04 3.79 -2.14
N THR A 36 -4.20 4.21 -3.38
CA THR A 36 -5.00 3.46 -4.36
C THR A 36 -4.08 2.49 -5.08
N VAL A 37 -4.46 1.22 -5.09
CA VAL A 37 -3.73 0.15 -5.78
C VAL A 37 -4.64 -0.56 -6.77
N GLU A 38 -4.09 -0.94 -7.92
CA GLU A 38 -4.76 -1.83 -8.86
C GLU A 38 -4.12 -3.23 -8.78
N ASN A 39 -4.96 -4.24 -8.58
CA ASN A 39 -4.51 -5.64 -8.63
C ASN A 39 -4.55 -6.18 -10.07
N GLU A 40 -4.21 -7.45 -10.27
CA GLU A 40 -4.21 -8.09 -11.60
C GLU A 40 -5.58 -8.10 -12.30
N SER A 41 -6.68 -7.89 -11.56
CA SER A 41 -8.03 -7.74 -12.14
C SER A 41 -8.32 -6.34 -12.66
N GLY A 42 -7.40 -5.38 -12.48
CA GLY A 42 -7.60 -3.96 -12.81
C GLY A 42 -8.61 -3.26 -11.91
N ALA A 43 -8.98 -3.87 -10.78
CA ALA A 43 -9.92 -3.30 -9.84
C ALA A 43 -9.18 -2.39 -8.84
N PRO A 44 -9.50 -1.08 -8.79
CA PRO A 44 -8.86 -0.18 -7.84
C PRO A 44 -9.32 -0.48 -6.41
N THR A 45 -8.36 -0.46 -5.49
CA THR A 45 -8.57 -0.68 -4.06
C THR A 45 -7.91 0.43 -3.27
N GLU A 46 -8.71 1.21 -2.54
CA GLU A 46 -8.18 2.21 -1.59
C GLU A 46 -7.74 1.56 -0.27
N LEU A 47 -6.53 1.88 0.17
CA LEU A 47 -5.96 1.46 1.45
C LEU A 47 -5.76 2.69 2.34
N VAL A 48 -6.32 2.67 3.54
CA VAL A 48 -6.16 3.76 4.51
C VAL A 48 -5.12 3.37 5.55
N VAL A 49 -4.00 4.10 5.56
CA VAL A 49 -2.87 3.89 6.46
C VAL A 49 -2.50 5.18 7.20
N THR A 50 -1.84 5.04 8.35
CA THR A 50 -1.26 6.21 9.03
C THR A 50 -0.12 6.81 8.23
N MET A 51 0.19 8.09 8.42
CA MET A 51 1.36 8.74 7.80
C MET A 51 2.68 8.02 8.14
N ALA A 52 2.85 7.55 9.38
CA ALA A 52 4.04 6.80 9.76
C ALA A 52 4.22 5.49 8.96
N ILE A 53 3.12 4.83 8.60
CA ILE A 53 3.14 3.64 7.74
C ILE A 53 3.43 4.03 6.30
N ARG A 54 2.90 5.16 5.80
CA ARG A 54 3.26 5.72 4.49
C ARG A 54 4.77 5.89 4.40
N ASP A 55 5.36 6.66 5.29
CA ASP A 55 6.80 6.96 5.26
C ASP A 55 7.64 5.69 5.36
N LEU A 56 7.19 4.73 6.18
CA LEU A 56 7.87 3.45 6.35
C LEU A 56 7.84 2.57 5.10
N PHE A 57 6.73 2.52 4.36
CA PHE A 57 6.70 1.69 3.15
C PHE A 57 7.38 2.41 1.98
N VAL A 58 7.21 3.73 1.83
CA VAL A 58 7.84 4.52 0.77
C VAL A 58 9.37 4.44 0.89
N SER A 59 9.93 4.59 2.10
CA SER A 59 11.37 4.44 2.35
C SER A 59 11.96 3.04 2.05
N ARG A 60 11.11 2.05 1.74
CA ARG A 60 11.51 0.69 1.38
C ARG A 60 11.27 0.36 -0.10
N LEU A 61 10.69 1.28 -0.85
CA LEU A 61 10.60 1.16 -2.31
C LEU A 61 11.99 1.35 -2.91
N ASP A 62 12.24 0.68 -4.03
CA ASP A 62 13.51 0.78 -4.76
C ASP A 62 13.44 1.93 -5.77
N ILE A 63 13.13 3.13 -5.26
CA ILE A 63 12.96 4.38 -6.01
C ILE A 63 13.80 5.49 -5.38
N GLY A 64 14.15 6.53 -6.15
CA GLY A 64 14.84 7.70 -5.60
C GLY A 64 14.01 8.45 -4.55
N ASP A 65 14.67 9.18 -3.65
CA ASP A 65 14.03 9.87 -2.50
C ASP A 65 12.92 10.87 -2.90
N ASP A 66 12.99 11.43 -4.11
CA ASP A 66 12.00 12.39 -4.65
C ASP A 66 11.12 11.78 -5.75
N GLU A 67 11.22 10.47 -6.00
CA GLU A 67 10.43 9.78 -7.01
C GLU A 67 9.03 9.45 -6.50
N SER A 68 8.06 9.51 -7.40
CA SER A 68 6.69 9.15 -7.08
C SER A 68 6.61 7.64 -6.85
N PRO A 69 5.96 7.18 -5.78
CA PRO A 69 5.68 5.76 -5.57
C PRO A 69 4.60 5.20 -6.52
N VAL A 70 3.96 6.05 -7.34
CA VAL A 70 3.02 5.61 -8.38
C VAL A 70 3.76 4.76 -9.41
N GLY A 71 3.22 3.58 -9.72
CA GLY A 71 3.85 2.57 -10.58
C GLY A 71 4.55 1.47 -9.80
N GLU A 72 4.80 1.66 -8.50
CA GLU A 72 5.47 0.66 -7.69
C GLU A 72 4.56 -0.47 -7.24
N ARG A 73 5.12 -1.67 -7.19
CA ARG A 73 4.43 -2.88 -6.74
C ARG A 73 4.47 -2.99 -5.23
N VAL A 74 3.33 -3.32 -4.64
CA VAL A 74 3.17 -3.51 -3.19
C VAL A 74 2.35 -4.74 -2.85
N TRP A 75 2.51 -5.20 -1.61
CA TRP A 75 1.70 -6.25 -1.00
C TRP A 75 0.77 -5.63 0.03
N PHE A 76 -0.52 -5.84 -0.11
CA PHE A 76 -1.51 -5.21 0.74
C PHE A 76 -2.55 -6.19 1.27
N ARG A 77 -3.23 -5.77 2.32
CA ARG A 77 -4.45 -6.41 2.81
C ARG A 77 -5.36 -5.38 3.41
N LYS A 78 -6.65 -5.47 3.06
CA LYS A 78 -7.68 -4.70 3.74
C LYS A 78 -7.97 -5.27 5.11
N ARG A 79 -8.27 -4.40 6.06
CA ARG A 79 -8.92 -4.82 7.30
C ARG A 79 -10.36 -5.22 7.01
N GLY A 80 -10.79 -6.35 7.58
CA GLY A 80 -12.18 -6.79 7.53
C GLY A 80 -12.55 -7.54 6.25
N GLY A 81 -11.61 -8.31 5.67
CA GLY A 81 -11.97 -9.40 4.77
C GLY A 81 -12.71 -10.47 5.59
N SER A 82 -14.03 -10.34 5.65
CA SER A 82 -14.93 -11.40 6.10
C SER A 82 -15.66 -11.99 4.91
#